data_AF-A0AAD5X6M0-F1
#
_entry.id   AF-A0AAD5X6M0-F1
#
_cell.length_a   1.000
_cell.length_b   1.000
_cell.length_c   1.000
_cell.angle_alpha   90.00
_cell.angle_beta   90.00
_cell.angle_gamma   90.00
#
_symmetry.space_group_name_H-M   'P 1'
#
loop_
_entity.id
_entity.type
_entity.pdbx_description
1 polymer ?
#
loop_
_entity_poly.entity_id
_entity_poly.type
_entity_poly.pdbx_seq_one_letter_code
_entity_poly.pdbx_strand_id
1 'polypeptide(L)'
;SKKGKLPIVDGSFNNTSLLARSDLIKTRDYPWASTSARQLLVAAAISTHDKDKIRLEELVKAGLDIVVINSAQGNSTFQVGILKFIKATYPSLEVIAGMWSLLKKRLC
;
A
#
# COMPACT_ATOMS: atom_id res chain seq x y z
N SER A 1 35.86 15.00 -4.91
CA SER A 1 35.39 13.66 -4.51
C SER A 1 33.87 13.63 -4.58
N LYS A 2 33.27 12.86 -5.52
CA LYS A 2 31.79 12.76 -5.61
C LYS A 2 31.31 11.77 -4.54
N LYS A 3 30.66 12.27 -3.49
CA LYS A 3 30.13 11.45 -2.40
C LYS A 3 28.81 10.79 -2.80
N GLY A 4 28.52 9.61 -2.26
CA GLY A 4 27.33 8.82 -2.59
C GLY A 4 26.10 9.09 -1.72
N LYS A 5 26.27 9.78 -0.58
CA LYS A 5 25.22 10.08 0.39
C LYS A 5 25.30 11.56 0.77
N LEU A 6 24.15 12.19 0.94
CA LEU A 6 24.01 13.59 1.34
C LEU A 6 23.04 13.67 2.53
N PRO A 7 23.55 13.83 3.77
CA PRO A 7 22.70 14.08 4.93
C PRO A 7 22.15 15.52 4.87
N ILE A 8 20.89 15.67 5.24
CA ILE A 8 20.21 16.94 5.42
C ILE A 8 20.12 17.20 6.92
N VAL A 9 20.55 18.38 7.34
CA VAL A 9 20.59 18.76 8.76
C VAL A 9 19.70 19.97 9.03
N ASP A 10 19.18 20.08 10.24
CA ASP A 10 18.48 21.27 10.72
C ASP A 10 19.45 22.38 11.15
N GLY A 11 18.92 23.53 11.60
CA GLY A 11 19.72 24.65 12.09
C GLY A 11 20.54 24.35 13.36
N SER A 12 20.22 23.26 14.06
CA SER A 12 20.92 22.75 15.24
C SER A 12 21.93 21.64 14.89
N PHE A 13 22.19 21.43 13.59
CA PHE A 13 23.04 20.37 13.06
C PHE A 13 22.58 18.92 13.36
N ASN A 14 21.30 18.73 13.69
CA ASN A 14 20.72 17.39 13.81
C ASN A 14 20.35 16.85 12.43
N ASN A 15 20.58 15.55 12.22
CA ASN A 15 20.25 14.87 10.97
C ASN A 15 18.74 14.62 10.87
N THR A 16 18.12 15.21 9.84
CA THR A 16 16.67 15.05 9.60
C THR A 16 16.39 14.00 8.54
N SER A 17 17.23 13.88 7.51
CA SER A 17 17.04 12.94 6.41
C SER A 17 18.32 12.68 5.63
N LEU A 18 18.36 11.61 4.85
CA LEU A 18 19.51 11.20 4.04
C LEU A 18 19.08 10.97 2.59
N LEU A 19 19.76 11.61 1.65
CA LEU A 19 19.58 11.34 0.23
C LEU A 19 20.74 10.50 -0.30
N ALA A 20 20.43 9.38 -0.96
CA ALA A 20 21.42 8.52 -1.58
C ALA A 20 21.47 8.73 -3.10
N ARG A 21 22.69 8.77 -3.65
CA ARG A 21 22.92 8.87 -5.10
C ARG A 21 22.36 7.66 -5.86
N SER A 22 22.32 6.49 -5.22
CA SER A 22 21.71 5.29 -5.78
C SER A 22 20.24 5.48 -6.14
N ASP A 23 19.50 6.28 -5.36
CA ASP A 23 18.06 6.46 -5.59
C ASP A 23 17.82 7.34 -6.82
N LEU A 24 18.70 8.32 -7.08
CA LEU A 24 18.70 9.11 -8.30
C LEU A 24 19.03 8.25 -9.53
N ILE A 25 19.98 7.33 -9.40
CA ILE A 25 20.34 6.39 -10.48
C ILE A 25 19.16 5.48 -10.80
N LYS A 26 18.53 4.86 -9.78
CA LYS A 26 17.34 4.02 -9.97
C LYS A 26 16.18 4.77 -10.63
N THR A 27 15.94 6.02 -10.24
CA THR A 27 14.87 6.84 -10.85
C THR A 27 15.14 7.10 -12.33
N ARG A 28 16.40 7.32 -12.72
CA ARG A 28 16.79 7.51 -14.12
C ARG A 28 16.72 6.20 -14.90
N ASP A 29 17.19 5.10 -14.32
CA ASP A 29 17.28 3.81 -14.99
C ASP A 29 15.91 3.13 -15.11
N TYR A 30 14.96 3.44 -14.21
CA TYR A 30 13.58 2.95 -14.20
C TYR A 30 12.56 4.11 -14.28
N PRO A 31 12.41 4.77 -15.44
CA PRO A 31 11.51 5.93 -15.58
C PRO A 31 10.02 5.59 -15.43
N TRP A 32 9.63 4.34 -15.65
CA TRP A 32 8.26 3.84 -15.50
C TRP A 32 8.03 3.05 -14.20
N ALA A 33 8.90 3.21 -13.20
CA ALA A 33 8.71 2.56 -11.92
C ALA A 33 7.42 3.03 -11.25
N SER A 34 6.63 2.08 -10.76
CA SER A 34 5.41 2.33 -9.97
C SER A 34 5.80 2.88 -8.60
N THR A 35 5.86 4.20 -8.48
CA THR A 35 6.28 4.90 -7.28
C THR A 35 5.27 5.96 -6.88
N SER A 36 5.06 6.12 -5.56
CA SER A 36 4.33 7.24 -4.97
C SER A 36 5.31 8.05 -4.15
N ALA A 37 5.40 9.37 -4.39
CA ALA A 37 6.29 10.27 -3.66
C ALA A 37 7.76 9.78 -3.52
N ARG A 38 8.30 9.10 -4.54
CA ARG A 38 9.66 8.49 -4.58
C ARG A 38 9.85 7.22 -3.74
N GLN A 39 8.78 6.62 -3.22
CA GLN A 39 8.77 5.27 -2.65
C GLN A 39 8.08 4.30 -3.62
N LEU A 40 8.50 3.04 -3.63
CA LEU A 40 7.85 2.01 -4.45
C LEU A 40 6.46 1.72 -3.90
N LEU A 41 5.48 1.55 -4.79
CA LEU A 41 4.15 1.13 -4.40
C LEU A 41 4.18 -0.31 -3.86
N VAL A 42 3.56 -0.53 -2.71
CA VAL A 42 3.48 -1.84 -2.07
C VAL A 42 2.02 -2.26 -1.90
N ALA A 43 1.74 -3.51 -2.30
CA ALA A 43 0.46 -4.15 -2.13
C ALA A 43 0.59 -5.44 -1.30
N ALA A 44 -0.44 -5.74 -0.51
CA ALA A 44 -0.48 -6.93 0.35
C ALA A 44 -1.84 -7.58 0.29
N ALA A 45 -1.84 -8.92 0.29
CA ALA A 45 -3.07 -9.71 0.33
C ALA A 45 -3.46 -10.06 1.77
N ILE A 46 -4.75 -9.95 2.07
CA ILE A 46 -5.36 -10.38 3.33
C ILE A 46 -6.56 -11.31 3.05
N SER A 47 -6.90 -12.16 4.01
CA SER A 47 -8.15 -12.94 3.95
C SER A 47 -9.30 -12.15 4.59
N THR A 48 -10.47 -12.77 4.67
CA THR A 48 -11.71 -12.17 5.19
C THR A 48 -11.94 -12.41 6.67
N HIS A 49 -10.99 -13.05 7.37
CA HIS A 49 -11.12 -13.38 8.79
C HIS A 49 -10.88 -12.16 9.68
N ASP A 50 -11.55 -12.09 10.83
CA ASP A 50 -11.38 -10.99 11.78
C ASP A 50 -9.94 -10.86 12.32
N LYS A 51 -9.19 -11.96 12.40
CA LYS A 51 -7.78 -11.94 12.80
C LYS A 51 -6.91 -11.13 11.84
N ASP A 52 -7.29 -11.04 10.56
CA ASP A 52 -6.55 -10.28 9.56
C ASP A 52 -6.74 -8.77 9.70
N LYS A 53 -7.70 -8.30 10.51
CA LYS A 53 -7.82 -6.88 10.85
C LYS A 53 -6.57 -6.38 11.57
N ILE A 54 -6.09 -7.13 12.57
CA ILE A 54 -4.86 -6.80 13.31
C ILE A 54 -3.65 -6.83 12.37
N ARG A 55 -3.61 -7.81 11.47
CA ARG A 55 -2.54 -7.89 10.45
C ARG A 55 -2.57 -6.68 9.52
N LEU A 56 -3.75 -6.23 9.12
CA LEU A 56 -3.91 -5.05 8.28
C LEU A 56 -3.43 -3.78 9.00
N GLU A 57 -3.74 -3.62 10.28
CA GLU A 57 -3.27 -2.47 11.07
C GLU A 57 -1.74 -2.35 11.04
N GLU A 58 -1.03 -3.46 11.24
CA GLU A 58 0.43 -3.49 11.18
C GLU A 58 0.96 -3.23 9.76
N LEU A 59 0.29 -3.74 8.73
CA LEU A 59 0.66 -3.46 7.33
C LEU A 59 0.47 -1.98 6.97
N VAL A 60 -0.61 -1.35 7.43
CA VAL A 60 -0.86 0.07 7.21
C VAL A 60 0.20 0.91 7.94
N LYS A 61 0.57 0.55 9.18
CA LYS A 61 1.68 1.20 9.90
C LYS A 61 3.01 1.09 9.16
N ALA A 62 3.24 -0.02 8.46
CA ALA A 62 4.44 -0.23 7.65
C ALA A 62 4.45 0.58 6.33
N GLY A 63 3.37 1.28 5.99
CA GLY A 63 3.25 2.07 4.76
C GLY A 63 2.67 1.31 3.57
N LEU A 64 1.73 0.39 3.81
CA LEU A 64 0.99 -0.27 2.73
C LEU A 64 0.13 0.73 1.93
N ASP A 65 0.25 0.71 0.61
CA ASP A 65 -0.55 1.57 -0.28
C ASP A 65 -1.87 0.90 -0.70
N ILE A 66 -1.82 -0.39 -1.04
CA ILE A 66 -2.95 -1.14 -1.62
C ILE A 66 -3.16 -2.45 -0.88
N VAL A 67 -4.40 -2.71 -0.46
CA VAL A 67 -4.78 -4.01 0.12
C VAL A 67 -5.63 -4.82 -0.86
N VAL A 68 -5.30 -6.10 -1.01
CA VAL A 68 -6.03 -7.06 -1.83
C VAL A 68 -6.77 -8.04 -0.93
N ILE A 69 -8.10 -8.12 -1.05
CA ILE A 69 -8.89 -9.12 -0.35
C ILE A 69 -8.86 -10.40 -1.18
N ASN A 70 -8.11 -11.39 -0.71
CA ASN A 70 -7.98 -12.70 -1.34
C ASN A 70 -9.07 -13.64 -0.82
N SER A 71 -10.08 -13.90 -1.64
CA SER A 71 -11.16 -14.84 -1.38
C SER A 71 -11.42 -15.67 -2.62
N ALA A 72 -11.74 -16.95 -2.44
CA ALA A 72 -12.13 -17.82 -3.55
C ALA A 72 -13.56 -17.52 -4.07
N GLN A 73 -14.40 -16.86 -3.26
CA GLN A 73 -15.72 -16.43 -3.70
C GLN A 73 -15.98 -15.00 -3.19
N GLY A 74 -15.94 -14.06 -4.14
CA GLY A 74 -16.00 -12.62 -3.93
C GLY A 74 -17.32 -12.11 -3.38
N ASN A 75 -18.39 -12.80 -3.76
CA ASN A 75 -19.77 -12.46 -3.41
C ASN A 75 -20.17 -13.09 -2.07
N SER A 76 -19.45 -12.75 -1.00
CA SER A 76 -19.75 -13.18 0.37
C SER A 76 -20.03 -11.99 1.30
N THR A 77 -20.87 -12.21 2.31
CA THR A 77 -21.14 -11.22 3.36
C THR A 77 -19.88 -10.85 4.14
N PHE A 78 -18.95 -11.79 4.32
CA PHE A 78 -17.67 -11.58 4.99
C PHE A 78 -16.80 -10.57 4.23
N GLN A 79 -16.70 -10.71 2.89
CA GLN A 79 -15.92 -9.78 2.08
C GLN A 79 -16.51 -8.38 2.03
N VAL A 80 -17.84 -8.26 1.96
CA VAL A 80 -18.51 -6.95 2.05
C VAL A 80 -18.31 -6.34 3.44
N GLY A 81 -18.37 -7.15 4.50
CA GLY A 81 -18.14 -6.72 5.88
C GLY A 81 -16.73 -6.16 6.08
N ILE A 82 -15.71 -6.89 5.65
CA ILE A 82 -14.32 -6.42 5.78
C ILE A 82 -14.04 -5.21 4.88
N LEU A 83 -14.59 -5.15 3.67
CA LEU A 83 -14.47 -3.98 2.79
C LEU A 83 -15.02 -2.71 3.46
N LYS A 84 -16.22 -2.80 4.06
CA LYS A 84 -16.83 -1.69 4.80
C LYS A 84 -15.98 -1.28 6.00
N PHE A 85 -15.45 -2.26 6.75
CA PHE A 85 -14.54 -2.00 7.85
C PHE A 85 -13.28 -1.25 7.39
N ILE A 86 -12.62 -1.72 6.33
CA ILE A 86 -11.39 -1.11 5.81
C ILE A 86 -11.65 0.32 5.36
N LYS A 87 -12.72 0.58 4.59
CA LYS A 87 -13.02 1.94 4.12
C LYS A 87 -13.48 2.87 5.23
N ALA A 88 -14.06 2.36 6.31
CA ALA A 88 -14.42 3.16 7.49
C ALA A 88 -13.18 3.52 8.34
N THR A 89 -12.28 2.56 8.56
CA THR A 89 -11.08 2.75 9.39
C THR A 89 -9.95 3.47 8.64
N TYR A 90 -9.78 3.16 7.36
CA TYR A 90 -8.69 3.65 6.50
C TYR A 90 -9.25 4.18 5.17
N PRO A 91 -9.83 5.40 5.16
CA PRO A 91 -10.47 5.94 3.96
C PRO A 91 -9.49 6.20 2.82
N SER A 92 -8.22 6.49 3.12
CA SER A 92 -7.15 6.71 2.15
C SER A 92 -6.55 5.43 1.57
N LEU A 93 -6.85 4.26 2.14
CA LEU A 93 -6.27 2.99 1.69
C LEU A 93 -7.03 2.48 0.46
N GLU A 94 -6.29 2.15 -0.59
CA GLU A 94 -6.86 1.55 -1.80
C GLU A 94 -7.14 0.07 -1.59
N VAL A 95 -8.32 -0.39 -2.03
CA VAL A 95 -8.80 -1.75 -1.77
C VAL A 95 -9.19 -2.43 -3.07
N ILE A 96 -8.57 -3.57 -3.35
CA ILE A 96 -8.93 -4.46 -4.45
C ILE A 96 -9.70 -5.65 -3.88
N ALA A 97 -10.99 -5.74 -4.18
CA ALA A 97 -11.85 -6.83 -3.75
C ALA A 97 -11.91 -7.93 -4.81
N GLY A 98 -11.40 -9.13 -4.50
CA GLY A 98 -11.19 -10.21 -5.47
C GLY A 98 -12.32 -11.22 -5.66
N MET A 99 -12.18 -11.98 -6.76
CA MET A 99 -12.87 -13.19 -7.23
C MET A 99 -14.38 -13.14 -7.46
N TRP A 100 -14.77 -12.40 -8.50
CA TRP A 100 -16.15 -12.37 -9.00
C TRP A 100 -16.20 -13.13 -10.34
N SER A 101 -16.76 -14.33 -10.34
CA SER A 101 -16.91 -15.14 -11.55
C SER A 101 -18.16 -14.78 -12.36
N LEU A 102 -19.14 -14.15 -11.74
CA LEU A 102 -20.43 -13.83 -12.35
C LEU A 102 -20.72 -12.34 -12.20
N LEU A 103 -20.96 -11.68 -13.34
CA LEU A 103 -21.60 -10.39 -13.35
C LEU A 103 -23.08 -10.61 -12.99
N LYS A 104 -23.46 -10.41 -11.72
CA LYS A 104 -24.89 -10.33 -11.37
C LYS A 104 -25.45 -9.05 -11.98
N LYS A 105 -26.05 -9.15 -13.18
CA LYS A 105 -27.00 -8.14 -13.64
C LYS A 105 -28.13 -8.11 -12.61
N ARG A 106 -28.27 -7.00 -11.88
CA ARG A 106 -29.54 -6.71 -11.21
C ARG A 106 -30.58 -6.59 -12.33
N LEU A 107 -31.37 -7.64 -12.53
CA LEU A 107 -32.67 -7.51 -13.19
C LEU A 107 -33.47 -6.58 -12.28
N CYS A 108 -33.63 -5.35 -12.75
CA CYS A 108 -34.64 -4.43 -12.23
C CYS A 108 -36.02 -4.96 -12.63
#